data_AF-A0A7W0G2X2-F1
#
_entry.id   AF-A0A7W0G2X2-F1
#
_cell.length_a   1.000
_cell.length_b   1.000
_cell.length_c   1.000
_cell.angle_alpha   90.00
_cell.angle_beta   90.00
_cell.angle_gamma   90.00
#
_symmetry.space_group_name_H-M   'P 1'
#
loop_
_entity.id
_entity.type
_entity.pdbx_description
1 polymer ?
#
loop_
_entity_poly.entity_id
_entity_poly.type
_entity_poly.pdbx_seq_one_letter_code
_entity_poly.pdbx_strand_id
1 'polypeptide(L)' 'MKLPKLYAITDARLSGLSHAEQVARLCEGGASLIQLREKHLSPREFYREAVEALRVAREWGARL' A
#
# COMPACT_ATOMS: atom_id res chain seq x y z
N MET A 1 -10.84 6.58 -17.63
CA MET A 1 -10.60 6.71 -16.17
C MET A 1 -9.60 7.84 -15.95
N LYS A 2 -9.79 8.71 -14.95
CA LYS A 2 -8.83 9.78 -14.62
C LYS A 2 -7.97 9.34 -13.44
N LEU A 3 -6.65 9.45 -13.56
CA LEU A 3 -5.72 9.16 -12.45
C LEU A 3 -5.79 10.27 -11.39
N PRO A 4 -5.63 9.94 -10.09
CA PRO A 4 -5.55 10.93 -9.04
C PRO A 4 -4.25 11.75 -9.16
N LYS A 5 -4.23 12.92 -8.53
CA LYS A 5 -3.02 13.77 -8.47
C LYS A 5 -1.89 13.13 -7.67
N LEU A 6 -2.24 12.27 -6.71
CA LEU A 6 -1.30 11.53 -5.86
C LEU A 6 -1.50 10.03 -6.09
N TYR A 7 -0.46 9.39 -6.64
CA TYR A 7 -0.39 7.94 -6.79
C TYR A 7 0.85 7.45 -6.05
N ALA A 8 0.65 6.88 -4.87
CA ALA A 8 1.74 6.46 -4.00
C ALA A 8 2.18 5.02 -4.30
N ILE A 9 3.46 4.72 -4.06
CA ILE A 9 4.03 3.38 -4.21
C ILE A 9 4.77 3.04 -2.92
N THR A 10 4.52 1.87 -2.35
CA THR A 10 5.19 1.44 -1.10
C THR A 10 6.62 0.95 -1.36
N ASP A 11 7.49 1.07 -0.36
CA ASP A 11 8.79 0.38 -0.30
C ASP A 11 9.12 0.05 1.17
N ALA A 12 8.99 -1.23 1.54
CA ALA A 12 9.16 -1.69 2.92
C ALA A 12 10.61 -1.57 3.42
N ARG A 13 11.61 -1.70 2.54
CA ARG A 13 13.02 -1.55 2.93
C ARG A 13 13.41 -0.11 3.15
N LEU A 14 12.91 0.81 2.32
CA LEU A 14 13.18 2.25 2.49
C LEU A 14 12.49 2.81 3.74
N SER A 15 11.25 2.41 3.99
CA SER A 15 10.46 2.95 5.11
C SER A 15 10.72 2.25 6.44
N GLY A 16 11.15 0.99 6.43
CA GLY A 16 11.19 0.15 7.62
C GLY A 16 9.81 -0.26 8.15
N LEU A 17 8.74 -0.01 7.37
CA LEU A 17 7.35 -0.28 7.71
C LEU A 17 6.79 -1.40 6.82
N SER A 18 5.85 -2.17 7.36
CA SER A 18 5.04 -3.11 6.57
C SER A 18 4.27 -2.38 5.46
N HIS A 19 3.78 -3.13 4.47
CA HIS A 19 2.96 -2.54 3.40
C HIS A 19 1.68 -1.93 3.95
N ALA A 20 1.07 -2.56 4.96
CA ALA A 20 -0.16 -2.09 5.59
C ALA A 20 0.03 -0.78 6.37
N GLU A 21 1.12 -0.67 7.14
CA GLU A 21 1.45 0.58 7.85
C GLU A 21 1.71 1.74 6.89
N GLN A 22 2.39 1.48 5.77
CA GLN A 22 2.58 2.48 4.72
C GLN A 22 1.24 2.90 4.11
N VAL A 23 0.36 1.95 3.78
CA VAL A 23 -0.97 2.26 3.25
C VAL A 23 -1.76 3.15 4.22
N ALA A 24 -1.78 2.83 5.52
CA ALA A 24 -2.47 3.65 6.51
C ALA A 24 -1.99 5.11 6.52
N ARG A 25 -0.67 5.31 6.58
CA ARG A 25 -0.06 6.66 6.60
C ARG A 25 -0.24 7.41 5.28
N LEU A 26 -0.18 6.71 4.15
CA LEU A 26 -0.41 7.29 2.83
C LEU A 26 -1.88 7.73 2.67
N CYS A 27 -2.83 6.92 3.14
CA CYS A 27 -4.25 7.26 3.18
C CYS A 27 -4.51 8.47 4.08
N GLU A 28 -3.92 8.51 5.28
CA GLU A 28 -3.99 9.67 6.18
C GLU A 28 -3.45 10.95 5.52
N GLY A 29 -2.41 10.83 4.69
CA GLY A 29 -1.88 11.91 3.86
C GLY A 29 -2.69 12.26 2.59
N GLY A 30 -3.83 11.61 2.36
CA GLY A 30 -4.75 11.91 1.25
C GLY A 30 -4.54 11.09 -0.03
N ALA A 31 -3.72 10.03 0.00
CA ALA A 31 -3.61 9.11 -1.13
C ALA A 31 -4.90 8.28 -1.30
N SER A 32 -5.42 8.21 -2.53
CA SER A 32 -6.62 7.44 -2.88
C SER A 32 -6.34 6.30 -3.87
N LEU A 33 -5.11 6.24 -4.40
CA LEU A 33 -4.58 5.15 -5.20
C LEU A 33 -3.15 4.86 -4.73
N ILE A 34 -2.90 3.62 -4.32
CA ILE A 34 -1.63 3.18 -3.76
C ILE A 34 -1.24 1.87 -4.47
N GLN A 35 0.00 1.73 -4.90
CA GLN A 35 0.51 0.47 -5.45
C GLN A 35 1.48 -0.18 -4.47
N LEU A 36 1.25 -1.47 -4.21
CA LEU A 36 2.23 -2.29 -3.51
C LEU A 36 3.39 -2.65 -4.42
N ARG A 37 4.61 -2.55 -3.88
CA ARG A 37 5.83 -2.95 -4.59
C ARG A 37 6.79 -3.63 -3.63
N GLU A 38 7.06 -4.89 -3.90
CA GLU A 38 7.99 -5.73 -3.14
C GLU A 38 8.91 -6.49 -4.10
N LYS A 39 10.19 -6.61 -3.75
CA LYS A 39 11.23 -7.21 -4.60
C LYS A 39 11.98 -8.36 -3.93
N HIS A 40 11.73 -8.59 -2.66
CA HIS A 40 12.57 -9.41 -1.80
C HIS A 40 11.79 -10.48 -1.05
N LEU A 41 10.53 -10.22 -0.68
CA LEU A 41 9.67 -11.26 -0.13
C LEU A 41 9.37 -12.35 -1.15
N SER A 42 9.17 -13.57 -0.67
CA SER A 42 8.61 -14.63 -1.49
C SER A 42 7.18 -14.26 -1.92
N PRO A 43 6.65 -14.85 -3.02
CA PRO A 43 5.28 -14.59 -3.44
C PRO A 43 4.22 -14.87 -2.36
N ARG A 44 4.45 -15.88 -1.51
CA ARG A 44 3.52 -16.22 -0.41
C ARG A 44 3.55 -15.19 0.70
N GLU A 45 4.73 -14.69 1.06
CA GLU A 45 4.87 -13.63 2.06
C GLU A 45 4.29 -12.32 1.53
N PHE A 46 4.59 -11.96 0.28
CA PHE A 46 4.06 -10.76 -0.33
C PHE A 46 2.52 -10.82 -0.47
N TYR A 47 1.95 -11.99 -0.76
CA TYR A 47 0.50 -12.16 -0.76
C TYR A 47 -0.14 -11.86 0.61
N ARG A 48 0.48 -12.29 1.71
CA ARG A 48 -0.02 -12.00 3.07
C ARG A 48 0.02 -10.51 3.37
N GLU A 49 1.13 -9.85 3.04
CA GLU A 49 1.26 -8.39 3.15
C GLU A 49 0.21 -7.66 2.31
N ALA A 50 -0.04 -8.14 1.09
CA ALA A 50 -1.02 -7.55 0.20
C ALA A 50 -2.46 -7.68 0.70
N VAL A 51 -2.83 -8.81 1.31
CA VAL A 51 -4.14 -9.01 1.92
C VAL A 51 -4.34 -8.02 3.08
N GLU A 52 -3.34 -7.84 3.94
CA GLU A 52 -3.45 -6.92 5.07
C GLU A 52 -3.49 -5.46 4.61
N ALA A 53 -2.63 -5.07 3.67
CA ALA A 53 -2.66 -3.74 3.06
C ALA A 53 -4.00 -3.45 2.36
N LEU A 54 -4.61 -4.44 1.70
CA LEU A 54 -5.93 -4.29 1.08
C LEU A 54 -7.04 -4.09 2.12
N ARG A 55 -6.97 -4.79 3.25
CA ARG A 55 -7.89 -4.61 4.38
C ARG A 55 -7.85 -3.15 4.86
N VAL A 56 -6.64 -2.63 5.10
CA VAL A 56 -6.44 -1.22 5.50
C VAL A 56 -6.93 -0.26 4.43
N ALA A 57 -6.57 -0.44 3.15
CA ALA A 57 -7.02 0.44 2.07
C ALA A 57 -8.55 0.57 2.00
N ARG A 58 -9.29 -0.53 2.24
CA ARG A 58 -10.75 -0.55 2.27
C ARG A 58 -11.35 0.26 3.41
N GLU A 59 -10.72 0.26 4.59
CA GLU A 59 -11.15 1.09 5.72
C GLU A 59 -11.10 2.59 5.39
N TRP A 60 -10.18 2.98 4.51
CA TRP A 60 -10.00 4.36 4.05
C TRP A 60 -10.71 4.68 2.72
N GLY A 61 -11.37 3.71 2.09
CA GLY A 61 -11.96 3.88 0.75
C GLY A 61 -10.92 4.09 -0.37
N ALA A 62 -9.65 3.75 -0.13
CA ALA A 62 -8.57 3.85 -1.10
C ALA A 62 -8.52 2.62 -2.03
N ARG A 63 -7.96 2.80 -3.22
CA ARG A 63 -7.69 1.72 -4.17
C ARG A 63 -6.24 1.24 -4.03
N LEU A 64 -6.07 -0.07 -4.04
CA LEU A 64 -4.80 -0.77 -3.99
C LEU A 64 -4.53 -1.49 -5.33
#